data_AF-A0A8S3WZK9-F1
#
_entry.id   AF-A0A8S3WZK9-F1
#
_cell.length_a   1.000
_cell.length_b   1.000
_cell.length_c   1.000
_cell.angle_alpha   90.00
_cell.angle_beta   90.00
_cell.angle_gamma   90.00
#
_symmetry.space_group_name_H-M   'P 1'
#
loop_
_entity.id
_entity.type
_entity.pdbx_description
1 polymer ?
#
loop_
_entity_poly.entity_id
_entity_poly.type
_entity_poly.pdbx_seq_one_letter_code
_entity_poly.pdbx_strand_id
1 'polypeptide(L)'
;MNEVDQVVVLRYDQIRASAIRDCTGPQGLSNTVVFPERILMKLRQRVIELQDEIKQQKQRQKINRTHLFRMNIDLKAMEAQAQELRAKMRDVLTRKLGKPRHVDRTLDDLLRQMTRRHKFSATLGSLQQIMQQLRQWHERHGELEKKYLRLLNQYSDRLRLAAALQADVLPQKRSKDPTVMAGGYEPEQYKRDVVRLRIIRSQQLQQIEALSEEINSLRLKPLSQASQPPPFELPSVESERSQIYLSMLPRTTLLQPKKYFPITPLASQTQLISDVNITKLLYDCLDAMRVTRDDADQLLKDLTDELPDVLSGMKSRFEVIDSLVRKWLLRYGGDPSHYKKQTRAFDALATLADRLIKQHVEAMEGTESKSLAAIKSLEEALKEISDKKQSLHERLGPALAALLHTTHMSYLATEETMTSLVNSLMAGDRQFTAESIDRIQLTDVVNDIKDCGVQAPLEELENIVRIAVDCLRSQLLGPEEARHLDAEVEKALSIESFNNIK
;
A
#
# COMPACT_ATOMS: atom_id res chain seq x y z
N MET A 1 31.68 -58.45 -9.83
CA MET A 1 32.30 -58.00 -11.09
C MET A 1 32.05 -59.12 -12.08
N ASN A 2 31.34 -58.87 -13.17
CA ASN A 2 31.23 -59.87 -14.23
C ASN A 2 32.57 -59.87 -14.96
N GLU A 3 33.38 -60.91 -14.74
CA GLU A 3 34.66 -61.10 -15.41
C GLU A 3 34.37 -61.44 -16.88
N VAL A 4 34.74 -60.54 -17.79
CA VAL A 4 34.60 -60.73 -19.23
C VAL A 4 35.96 -61.18 -19.75
N ASP A 5 36.08 -62.45 -20.12
CA ASP A 5 37.36 -63.06 -20.53
C ASP A 5 37.82 -62.62 -21.94
N GLN A 6 36.88 -62.42 -22.88
CA GLN A 6 37.24 -62.11 -24.27
C GLN A 6 36.18 -61.24 -24.96
N VAL A 7 36.65 -60.22 -25.69
CA VAL A 7 35.81 -59.32 -26.50
C VAL A 7 36.17 -59.52 -27.97
N VAL A 8 35.19 -59.90 -28.79
CA VAL A 8 35.37 -60.15 -30.23
C VAL A 8 34.42 -59.25 -31.02
N VAL A 9 34.94 -58.55 -32.03
CA VAL A 9 34.13 -57.74 -32.96
C VAL A 9 33.84 -58.58 -34.20
N LEU A 10 32.56 -58.89 -34.42
CA LEU A 10 32.10 -59.71 -35.53
C LEU A 10 31.19 -58.90 -36.45
N ARG A 11 31.36 -59.08 -37.76
CA ARG A 11 30.41 -58.58 -38.77
C ARG A 11 29.16 -59.46 -38.81
N TYR A 12 28.02 -58.91 -39.22
CA TYR A 12 26.75 -59.64 -39.27
C TYR A 12 26.82 -60.89 -40.15
N ASP A 13 27.60 -60.83 -41.23
CA ASP A 13 27.86 -61.96 -42.13
C ASP A 13 28.68 -63.08 -41.46
N GLN A 14 29.53 -62.74 -40.48
CA GLN A 14 30.32 -63.70 -39.70
C GLN A 14 29.51 -64.35 -38.58
N ILE A 15 28.45 -63.68 -38.12
CA ILE A 15 27.46 -64.24 -37.19
C ILE A 15 26.50 -65.17 -37.95
N ARG A 16 26.18 -64.84 -39.21
CA ARG A 16 25.33 -65.65 -40.10
C ARG A 16 26.05 -66.86 -40.69
N ALA A 17 27.31 -66.70 -41.08
CA ALA A 17 28.13 -67.82 -41.49
C ALA A 17 28.44 -68.67 -40.26
N SER A 18 28.19 -69.96 -40.34
CA SER A 18 28.47 -71.00 -39.35
C SER A 18 29.97 -71.18 -39.08
N ALA A 19 30.70 -70.10 -38.80
CA ALA A 19 32.16 -70.05 -38.72
C ALA A 19 32.71 -70.36 -37.32
N ILE A 20 31.84 -70.61 -36.34
CA ILE A 20 32.23 -71.12 -35.02
C ILE A 20 31.87 -72.61 -35.02
N ARG A 21 32.88 -73.49 -34.98
CA ARG A 21 32.67 -74.94 -34.83
C ARG A 21 31.82 -75.15 -33.56
N ASP A 22 30.76 -75.96 -33.70
CA ASP A 22 29.76 -76.31 -32.67
C ASP A 22 28.66 -75.28 -32.35
N CYS A 23 28.59 -74.13 -33.05
CA CYS A 23 27.49 -73.17 -32.89
C CYS A 23 26.57 -73.17 -34.13
N THR A 24 25.62 -74.09 -34.18
CA THR A 24 24.54 -74.07 -35.18
C THR A 24 23.36 -73.25 -34.66
N GLY A 25 23.30 -71.97 -35.07
CA GLY A 25 22.16 -71.10 -34.80
C GLY A 25 22.25 -70.28 -33.50
N PRO A 26 21.17 -69.56 -33.11
CA PRO A 26 21.16 -68.60 -32.01
C PRO A 26 21.44 -69.21 -30.62
N GLN A 27 21.45 -70.54 -30.50
CA GLN A 27 21.72 -71.27 -29.26
C GLN A 27 23.18 -71.22 -28.82
N GLY A 28 24.13 -71.06 -29.76
CA GLY A 28 25.57 -70.95 -29.42
C GLY A 28 25.97 -69.60 -28.80
N LEU A 29 25.11 -68.60 -28.89
CA LEU A 29 25.34 -67.24 -28.35
C LEU A 29 24.63 -67.01 -26.99
N SER A 30 23.99 -68.04 -26.42
CA SER A 30 23.17 -67.91 -25.20
C SER A 30 23.94 -67.38 -23.98
N ASN A 31 25.25 -67.63 -23.93
CA ASN A 31 26.12 -67.20 -22.84
C ASN A 31 26.92 -65.93 -23.17
N THR A 32 26.57 -65.23 -24.25
CA THR A 32 27.29 -64.03 -24.72
C THR A 32 26.38 -62.81 -24.74
N VAL A 33 26.90 -61.68 -24.26
CA VAL A 33 26.16 -60.41 -24.31
C VAL A 33 26.52 -59.68 -25.59
N VAL A 34 25.56 -59.58 -26.52
CA VAL A 34 25.77 -58.94 -27.82
C VAL A 34 25.35 -57.48 -27.74
N PHE A 35 26.28 -56.58 -28.03
CA PHE A 35 25.99 -55.14 -28.12
C PHE A 35 26.34 -54.61 -29.52
N PRO A 36 25.49 -53.74 -30.10
CA PRO A 36 25.88 -52.96 -31.26
C PRO A 36 27.09 -52.08 -30.93
N GLU A 37 28.10 -52.08 -31.80
CA GLU A 37 29.33 -51.29 -31.63
C GLU A 37 29.05 -49.82 -31.34
N ARG A 38 28.05 -49.24 -32.04
CA ARG A 38 27.62 -47.85 -31.86
C ARG A 38 27.15 -47.55 -30.43
N ILE A 39 26.47 -48.50 -29.77
CA ILE A 39 25.99 -48.33 -28.39
C ILE A 39 27.16 -48.42 -27.43
N LEU A 40 28.08 -49.36 -27.66
CA LEU A 40 29.27 -49.56 -26.81
C LEU A 40 30.24 -48.36 -26.91
N MET A 41 30.44 -47.80 -28.11
CA MET A 41 31.19 -46.55 -28.30
C MET A 41 30.57 -45.38 -27.55
N LYS A 42 29.25 -45.18 -27.65
CA LYS A 42 28.53 -44.15 -26.89
C LYS A 42 28.68 -44.34 -25.38
N LEU A 43 28.61 -45.59 -24.90
CA LEU A 43 28.75 -45.91 -23.48
C LEU A 43 30.18 -45.63 -23.00
N ARG A 44 31.20 -45.97 -23.79
CA ARG A 44 32.61 -45.63 -23.50
C ARG A 44 32.85 -44.13 -23.50
N GLN A 45 32.32 -43.40 -24.48
CA GLN A 45 32.38 -41.93 -24.51
C GLN A 45 31.72 -41.33 -23.26
N ARG A 46 30.53 -41.81 -22.90
CA ARG A 46 29.83 -41.34 -21.70
C ARG A 46 30.59 -41.65 -20.42
N VAL A 47 31.27 -42.79 -20.33
CA VAL A 47 32.12 -43.12 -19.17
C VAL A 47 33.31 -42.15 -19.06
N ILE A 48 33.93 -41.78 -20.18
CA ILE A 48 35.02 -40.79 -20.19
C ILE A 48 34.50 -39.42 -19.78
N GLU A 49 33.36 -38.98 -20.32
CA GLU A 49 32.70 -37.73 -19.92
C GLU A 49 32.40 -37.71 -18.42
N LEU A 50 31.81 -38.78 -17.88
CA LEU A 50 31.52 -38.89 -16.45
C LEU A 50 32.80 -38.86 -15.60
N GLN A 51 33.89 -39.48 -16.05
CA GLN A 51 35.18 -39.40 -15.36
C GLN A 51 35.72 -37.97 -15.33
N ASP A 52 35.58 -37.22 -16.41
CA ASP A 52 36.01 -35.83 -16.48
C ASP A 52 35.10 -34.90 -15.66
N GLU A 53 33.78 -35.12 -15.69
CA GLU A 53 32.81 -34.45 -14.81
C GLU A 53 33.16 -34.68 -13.33
N ILE A 54 33.47 -35.92 -12.93
CA ILE A 54 33.88 -36.26 -11.55
C ILE A 54 35.18 -35.53 -11.17
N LYS A 55 36.17 -35.47 -12.07
CA LYS A 55 37.42 -34.73 -11.81
C LYS A 55 37.16 -33.24 -11.62
N GLN A 56 36.33 -32.65 -12.47
CA GLN A 56 35.95 -31.23 -12.35
C GLN A 56 35.20 -30.95 -11.05
N GLN A 57 34.25 -31.81 -10.67
CA GLN A 57 33.53 -31.69 -9.40
C GLN A 57 34.48 -31.78 -8.20
N LYS A 58 35.44 -32.72 -8.21
CA LYS A 58 36.46 -32.82 -7.14
C LYS A 58 37.33 -31.57 -7.05
N GLN A 59 37.72 -30.99 -8.18
CA GLN A 59 38.48 -29.73 -8.20
C GLN A 59 37.66 -28.56 -7.64
N ARG A 60 36.39 -28.42 -8.08
CA ARG A 60 35.47 -27.41 -7.53
C ARG A 60 35.25 -27.57 -6.04
N GLN A 61 35.06 -28.81 -5.56
CA GLN A 61 34.92 -29.10 -4.14
C GLN A 61 36.16 -28.69 -3.33
N LYS A 62 37.37 -28.91 -3.87
CA LYS A 62 38.62 -28.47 -3.24
C LYS A 62 38.68 -26.95 -3.13
N ILE A 63 38.34 -26.22 -4.19
CA ILE A 63 38.30 -24.75 -4.21
C ILE A 63 37.28 -24.25 -3.19
N ASN A 64 36.05 -24.78 -3.22
CA ASN A 64 34.98 -24.37 -2.30
C ASN A 64 35.36 -24.63 -0.84
N ARG A 65 36.02 -25.76 -0.53
CA ARG A 65 36.53 -26.02 0.82
C ARG A 65 37.55 -24.96 1.25
N THR A 66 38.48 -24.59 0.37
CA THR A 66 39.46 -23.53 0.69
C THR A 66 38.82 -22.16 0.84
N HIS A 67 37.79 -21.86 0.04
CA HIS A 67 37.03 -20.62 0.12
C HIS A 67 36.26 -20.51 1.43
N LEU A 68 35.52 -21.56 1.81
CA LEU A 68 34.82 -21.65 3.09
C LEU A 68 35.78 -21.50 4.27
N PHE A 69 36.97 -22.12 4.19
CA PHE A 69 37.97 -21.99 5.23
C PHE A 69 38.47 -20.54 5.37
N ARG A 70 38.71 -19.83 4.26
CA ARG A 70 39.07 -18.40 4.28
C ARG A 70 37.96 -17.54 4.85
N MET A 71 36.72 -17.73 4.39
CA MET A 71 35.55 -17.00 4.89
C MET A 71 35.36 -17.20 6.40
N ASN A 72 35.56 -18.42 6.91
CA ASN A 72 35.48 -18.70 8.35
C ASN A 72 36.58 -18.01 9.15
N ILE A 73 37.78 -17.85 8.57
CA ILE A 73 38.85 -17.06 9.20
C ILE A 73 38.46 -15.58 9.23
N ASP A 74 37.94 -15.06 8.12
CA ASP A 74 37.54 -13.65 8.01
C ASP A 74 36.38 -13.32 8.96
N LEU A 75 35.38 -14.21 9.08
CA LEU A 75 34.30 -14.06 10.06
C LEU A 75 34.82 -14.01 11.49
N LYS A 76 35.72 -14.93 11.86
CA LYS A 76 36.36 -14.91 13.19
C LYS A 76 37.15 -13.63 13.43
N ALA A 77 37.85 -13.12 12.42
CA ALA A 77 38.58 -11.86 12.50
C ALA A 77 37.62 -10.66 12.68
N MET A 78 36.51 -10.61 11.93
CA MET A 78 35.48 -9.58 12.07
C MET A 78 34.79 -9.64 13.44
N GLU A 79 34.48 -10.83 13.95
CA GLU A 79 33.93 -11.01 15.29
C GLU A 79 34.88 -10.50 16.38
N ALA A 80 36.18 -10.81 16.25
CA ALA A 80 37.20 -10.30 17.16
C ALA A 80 37.29 -8.76 17.12
N GLN A 81 37.28 -8.17 15.93
CA GLN A 81 37.24 -6.71 15.77
C GLN A 81 35.97 -6.09 16.36
N ALA A 82 34.81 -6.72 16.16
CA ALA A 82 33.55 -6.26 16.74
C ALA A 82 33.58 -6.32 18.28
N GLN A 83 34.16 -7.37 18.85
CA GLN A 83 34.37 -7.48 20.30
C GLN A 83 35.35 -6.40 20.82
N GLU A 84 36.43 -6.14 20.10
CA GLU A 84 37.40 -5.09 20.44
C GLU A 84 36.76 -3.69 20.38
N LEU A 85 35.96 -3.41 19.35
CA LEU A 85 35.21 -2.16 19.24
C LEU A 85 34.19 -2.01 20.35
N ARG A 86 33.44 -3.08 20.70
CA ARG A 86 32.53 -3.08 21.85
C ARG A 86 33.27 -2.82 23.17
N ALA A 87 34.47 -3.37 23.34
CA ALA A 87 35.31 -3.07 24.52
C ALA A 87 35.75 -1.60 24.54
N LYS A 88 36.28 -1.07 23.43
CA LYS A 88 36.64 0.34 23.29
C LYS A 88 35.46 1.28 23.55
N MET A 89 34.27 0.94 23.04
CA MET A 89 33.04 1.70 23.30
C MET A 89 32.68 1.68 24.79
N ARG A 90 32.74 0.51 25.44
CA ARG A 90 32.53 0.40 26.89
C ARG A 90 33.52 1.25 27.67
N ASP A 91 34.81 1.24 27.30
CA ASP A 91 35.85 2.03 27.97
C ASP A 91 35.67 3.54 27.78
N VAL A 92 35.27 3.99 26.59
CA VAL A 92 34.97 5.40 26.35
C VAL A 92 33.74 5.82 27.17
N LEU A 93 32.70 4.98 27.22
CA LEU A 93 31.48 5.28 27.97
C LEU A 93 31.71 5.27 29.48
N THR A 94 32.51 4.34 30.02
CA THR A 94 32.88 4.34 31.43
C THR A 94 33.72 5.57 31.78
N ARG A 95 34.64 5.99 30.91
CA ARG A 95 35.42 7.23 31.07
C ARG A 95 34.55 8.49 31.02
N LYS A 96 33.56 8.55 30.12
CA LYS A 96 32.75 9.76 29.90
C LYS A 96 31.53 9.88 30.82
N LEU A 97 30.91 8.76 31.18
CA LEU A 97 29.64 8.72 31.92
C LEU A 97 29.77 8.06 33.29
N GLY A 98 30.95 7.54 33.66
CA GLY A 98 31.26 7.01 34.99
C GLY A 98 30.57 5.68 35.35
N LYS A 99 29.60 5.21 34.56
CA LYS A 99 28.89 3.93 34.77
C LYS A 99 28.70 3.18 33.44
N PRO A 100 28.91 1.85 33.40
CA PRO A 100 28.62 1.06 32.21
C PRO A 100 27.09 0.97 32.03
N ARG A 101 26.56 1.62 30.99
CA ARG A 101 25.17 1.46 30.55
C ARG A 101 25.10 0.47 29.38
N HIS A 102 23.98 -0.25 29.27
CA HIS A 102 23.70 -1.09 28.12
C HIS A 102 23.50 -0.19 26.89
N VAL A 103 24.42 -0.33 25.94
CA VAL A 103 24.66 0.61 24.84
C VAL A 103 23.55 0.55 23.79
N ASP A 104 22.94 -0.62 23.62
CA ASP A 104 22.06 -0.92 22.49
C ASP A 104 20.81 -0.04 22.49
N ARG A 105 20.09 0.08 23.62
CA ARG A 105 18.87 0.93 23.67
C ARG A 105 19.15 2.41 23.42
N THR A 106 20.22 2.95 24.01
CA THR A 106 20.54 4.37 23.84
C THR A 106 21.07 4.70 22.44
N LEU A 107 21.82 3.78 21.83
CA LEU A 107 22.26 3.94 20.45
C LEU A 107 21.09 3.75 19.50
N ASP A 108 20.19 2.79 19.75
CA ASP A 108 18.99 2.58 18.95
C ASP A 108 18.07 3.80 19.00
N ASP A 109 17.90 4.42 20.17
CA ASP A 109 17.13 5.65 20.31
C ASP A 109 17.80 6.84 19.58
N LEU A 110 19.12 6.95 19.66
CA LEU A 110 19.88 7.98 18.94
C LEU A 110 19.86 7.74 17.43
N LEU A 111 20.00 6.49 16.99
CA LEU A 111 19.90 6.09 15.58
C LEU A 111 18.49 6.36 15.07
N ARG A 112 17.43 6.01 15.82
CA ARG A 112 16.04 6.37 15.49
C ARG A 112 15.88 7.88 15.37
N GLN A 113 16.47 8.67 16.27
CA GLN A 113 16.43 10.12 16.19
C GLN A 113 17.20 10.67 14.98
N MET A 114 18.37 10.11 14.66
CA MET A 114 19.18 10.46 13.49
C MET A 114 18.46 10.08 12.19
N THR A 115 17.92 8.86 12.09
CA THR A 115 17.13 8.40 10.95
C THR A 115 15.89 9.26 10.77
N ARG A 116 15.20 9.65 11.85
CA ARG A 116 14.10 10.63 11.79
C ARG A 116 14.58 11.96 11.24
N ARG A 117 15.65 12.55 11.77
CA ARG A 117 16.24 13.81 11.27
C ARG A 117 16.64 13.73 9.81
N HIS A 118 17.26 12.63 9.38
CA HIS A 118 17.64 12.42 8.00
C HIS A 118 16.42 12.29 7.08
N LYS A 119 15.39 11.55 7.50
CA LYS A 119 14.11 11.49 6.77
C LYS A 119 13.48 12.88 6.66
N PHE A 120 13.40 13.63 7.76
CA PHE A 120 12.87 15.01 7.78
C PHE A 120 13.67 15.96 6.88
N SER A 121 15.00 15.92 6.94
CA SER A 121 15.88 16.75 6.12
C SER A 121 15.74 16.41 4.63
N ALA A 122 15.65 15.13 4.27
CA ALA A 122 15.43 14.70 2.89
C ALA A 122 14.06 15.15 2.37
N THR A 123 12.99 15.00 3.17
CA THR A 123 11.64 15.41 2.76
C THR A 123 11.49 16.93 2.69
N LEU A 124 11.95 17.67 3.71
CA LEU A 124 11.81 19.13 3.77
C LEU A 124 12.80 19.87 2.86
N GLY A 125 14.00 19.33 2.67
CA GLY A 125 14.99 19.90 1.74
C GLY A 125 14.50 19.88 0.29
N SER A 126 13.78 18.83 -0.11
CA SER A 126 13.15 18.75 -1.42
C SER A 126 11.96 19.72 -1.58
N LEU A 127 11.25 20.02 -0.49
CA LEU A 127 10.06 20.89 -0.50
C LEU A 127 10.40 22.33 -0.90
N GLN A 128 11.55 22.85 -0.47
CA GLN A 128 11.99 24.19 -0.91
C GLN A 128 12.22 24.26 -2.43
N GLN A 129 12.81 23.22 -3.02
CA GLN A 129 13.02 23.14 -4.47
C GLN A 129 11.69 23.04 -5.22
N ILE A 130 10.76 22.23 -4.70
CA ILE A 130 9.39 22.09 -5.26
C ILE A 130 8.63 23.42 -5.18
N MET A 131 8.73 24.15 -4.07
CA MET A 131 8.10 25.47 -3.93
C MET A 131 8.68 26.50 -4.91
N GLN A 132 10.00 26.49 -5.13
CA GLN A 132 10.63 27.36 -6.14
C GLN A 132 10.17 27.01 -7.55
N GLN A 133 10.07 25.72 -7.88
CA GLN A 133 9.54 25.26 -9.18
C GLN A 133 8.08 25.69 -9.35
N LEU A 134 7.24 25.53 -8.33
CA LEU A 134 5.85 25.99 -8.35
C LEU A 134 5.78 27.49 -8.64
N ARG A 135 6.56 28.33 -7.97
CA ARG A 135 6.56 29.78 -8.23
C ARG A 135 6.94 30.10 -9.68
N GLN A 136 8.00 29.48 -10.20
CA GLN A 136 8.41 29.65 -11.59
C GLN A 136 7.31 29.21 -12.58
N TRP A 137 6.57 28.14 -12.26
CA TRP A 137 5.47 27.67 -13.09
C TRP A 137 4.30 28.65 -13.07
N HIS A 138 3.94 29.20 -11.90
CA HIS A 138 2.89 30.22 -11.79
C HIS A 138 3.26 31.49 -12.56
N GLU A 139 4.52 31.93 -12.48
CA GLU A 139 5.01 33.09 -13.26
C GLU A 139 4.90 32.84 -14.77
N ARG A 140 5.37 31.66 -15.24
CA ARG A 140 5.26 31.27 -16.65
C ARG A 140 3.80 31.18 -17.11
N HIS A 141 2.91 30.59 -16.30
CA HIS A 141 1.49 30.54 -16.58
C HIS A 141 0.89 31.95 -16.69
N GLY A 142 1.19 32.84 -15.73
CA GLY A 142 0.73 34.22 -15.78
C GLY A 142 1.25 35.00 -16.99
N GLU A 143 2.46 34.74 -17.46
CA GLU A 143 2.98 35.32 -18.71
C GLU A 143 2.27 34.79 -19.95
N LEU A 144 1.99 33.47 -20.00
CA LEU A 144 1.27 32.85 -21.11
C LEU A 144 -0.18 33.35 -21.17
N GLU A 145 -0.85 33.49 -20.03
CA GLU A 145 -2.19 34.10 -19.96
C GLU A 145 -2.18 35.54 -20.47
N LYS A 146 -1.20 36.35 -20.07
CA LYS A 146 -1.03 37.72 -20.59
C LYS A 146 -0.84 37.73 -22.10
N LYS A 147 -0.04 36.82 -22.65
CA LYS A 147 0.17 36.68 -24.11
C LYS A 147 -1.13 36.26 -24.81
N TYR A 148 -1.85 35.30 -24.27
CA TYR A 148 -3.14 34.83 -24.80
C TYR A 148 -4.17 35.96 -24.83
N LEU A 149 -4.32 36.70 -23.72
CA LEU A 149 -5.24 37.84 -23.64
C LEU A 149 -4.88 38.95 -24.63
N ARG A 150 -3.59 39.24 -24.83
CA ARG A 150 -3.14 40.20 -25.85
C ARG A 150 -3.54 39.76 -27.25
N LEU A 151 -3.33 38.49 -27.59
CA LEU A 151 -3.72 37.94 -28.90
C LEU A 151 -5.24 37.98 -29.08
N LEU A 152 -6.00 37.58 -28.06
CA LEU A 152 -7.46 37.61 -28.09
C LEU A 152 -7.99 39.03 -28.30
N ASN A 153 -7.42 40.02 -27.61
CA ASN A 153 -7.76 41.43 -27.80
C ASN A 153 -7.46 41.89 -29.24
N GLN A 154 -6.28 41.55 -29.79
CA GLN A 154 -5.93 41.88 -31.18
C GLN A 154 -6.90 41.27 -32.20
N TYR A 155 -7.30 40.01 -32.02
CA TYR A 155 -8.30 39.39 -32.90
C TYR A 155 -9.68 40.01 -32.73
N SER A 156 -10.06 40.36 -31.50
CA SER A 156 -11.32 41.06 -31.23
C SER A 156 -11.37 42.44 -31.89
N ASP A 157 -10.26 43.18 -31.87
CA ASP A 157 -10.14 44.50 -32.50
C ASP A 157 -10.18 44.38 -34.03
N ARG A 158 -9.50 43.37 -34.59
CA ARG A 158 -9.59 43.07 -36.02
C ARG A 158 -11.01 42.72 -36.43
N LEU A 159 -11.72 41.94 -35.61
CA LEU A 159 -13.11 41.57 -35.88
C LEU A 159 -14.04 42.78 -35.77
N ARG A 160 -13.85 43.65 -34.77
CA ARG A 160 -14.59 44.92 -34.65
C ARG A 160 -14.37 45.81 -35.88
N LEU A 161 -13.12 45.94 -36.33
CA LEU A 161 -12.76 46.71 -37.52
C LEU A 161 -13.39 46.08 -38.77
N ALA A 162 -13.31 44.77 -38.95
CA ALA A 162 -13.95 44.07 -40.06
C ALA A 162 -15.47 44.24 -40.05
N ALA A 163 -16.11 44.19 -38.87
CA ALA A 163 -17.54 44.42 -38.71
C ALA A 163 -17.93 45.88 -39.05
N ALA A 164 -17.11 46.86 -38.64
CA ALA A 164 -17.31 48.26 -39.00
C ALA A 164 -17.16 48.48 -40.51
N LEU A 165 -16.10 47.95 -41.13
CA LEU A 165 -15.92 48.02 -42.59
C LEU A 165 -17.04 47.30 -43.33
N GLN A 166 -17.52 46.16 -42.83
CA GLN A 166 -18.64 45.45 -43.43
C GLN A 166 -19.94 46.26 -43.33
N ALA A 167 -20.15 46.98 -42.23
CA ALA A 167 -21.29 47.88 -42.06
C ALA A 167 -21.23 49.08 -43.02
N ASP A 168 -20.02 49.58 -43.33
CA ASP A 168 -19.81 50.72 -44.23
C ASP A 168 -19.81 50.33 -45.73
N VAL A 169 -19.22 49.18 -46.08
CA VAL A 169 -19.00 48.74 -47.48
C VAL A 169 -20.19 47.97 -48.05
N LEU A 170 -20.92 47.20 -47.23
CA LEU A 170 -22.14 46.56 -47.68
C LEU A 170 -23.29 47.54 -47.41
N PRO A 171 -24.03 48.01 -48.45
CA PRO A 171 -25.25 48.74 -48.18
C PRO A 171 -26.12 47.84 -47.32
N GLN A 172 -26.52 48.31 -46.14
CA GLN A 172 -27.54 47.66 -45.32
C GLN A 172 -28.67 47.30 -46.29
N LYS A 173 -28.82 46.01 -46.61
CA LYS A 173 -29.97 45.55 -47.38
C LYS A 173 -31.14 46.00 -46.55
N ARG A 174 -31.85 47.05 -47.01
CA ARG A 174 -33.10 47.52 -46.39
C ARG A 174 -33.86 46.25 -46.06
N SER A 175 -34.15 46.04 -44.78
CA SER A 175 -34.97 44.92 -44.33
C SER A 175 -36.20 44.93 -45.22
N LYS A 176 -36.24 44.03 -46.22
CA LYS A 176 -37.43 43.88 -47.05
C LYS A 176 -38.49 43.45 -46.06
N ASP A 177 -39.58 44.20 -45.98
CA ASP A 177 -40.70 43.84 -45.13
C ASP A 177 -41.01 42.35 -45.37
N PRO A 178 -41.10 41.52 -44.31
CA PRO A 178 -41.28 40.07 -44.47
C PRO A 178 -42.60 39.70 -45.18
N THR A 179 -43.48 40.68 -45.38
CA THR A 179 -44.70 40.59 -46.17
C THR A 179 -44.47 40.66 -47.68
N VAL A 180 -43.38 41.26 -48.16
CA VAL A 180 -43.04 41.30 -49.59
C VAL A 180 -41.93 40.30 -49.88
N MET A 181 -42.34 39.05 -50.09
CA MET A 181 -41.44 37.98 -50.54
C MET A 181 -40.83 38.35 -51.91
N ALA A 182 -39.52 38.13 -52.05
CA ALA A 182 -38.81 38.44 -53.29
C ALA A 182 -39.43 37.64 -54.47
N GLY A 183 -39.92 38.35 -55.49
CA GLY A 183 -40.59 37.75 -56.65
C GLY A 183 -42.12 37.80 -56.64
N GLY A 184 -42.76 38.44 -55.65
CA GLY A 184 -44.21 38.68 -55.66
C GLY A 184 -45.07 37.46 -55.29
N TYR A 185 -44.49 36.46 -54.62
CA TYR A 185 -45.22 35.28 -54.17
C TYR A 185 -46.18 35.60 -53.03
N GLU A 186 -47.43 35.12 -53.14
CA GLU A 186 -48.35 35.11 -52.01
C GLU A 186 -47.91 34.08 -50.94
N PRO A 187 -48.07 34.38 -49.64
CA PRO A 187 -47.59 33.52 -48.55
C PRO A 187 -48.24 32.14 -48.54
N GLU A 188 -49.46 32.01 -49.05
CA GLU A 188 -50.14 30.72 -49.18
C GLU A 188 -49.57 29.85 -50.30
N GLN A 189 -49.21 30.47 -51.44
CA GLN A 189 -48.57 29.77 -52.55
C GLN A 189 -47.19 29.26 -52.13
N TYR A 190 -46.42 30.09 -51.42
CA TYR A 190 -45.14 29.68 -50.86
C TYR A 190 -45.27 28.48 -49.91
N LYS A 191 -46.23 28.49 -48.99
CA LYS A 191 -46.46 27.36 -48.09
C LYS A 191 -46.81 26.08 -48.85
N ARG A 192 -47.66 26.18 -49.87
CA ARG A 192 -48.03 25.03 -50.73
C ARG A 192 -46.82 24.50 -51.49
N ASP A 193 -46.00 25.39 -52.05
CA ASP A 193 -44.82 25.01 -52.81
C ASP A 193 -43.72 24.44 -51.91
N VAL A 194 -43.52 24.96 -50.70
CA VAL A 194 -42.61 24.36 -49.71
C VAL A 194 -43.05 22.95 -49.32
N VAL A 195 -44.36 22.73 -49.14
CA VAL A 195 -44.89 21.38 -48.88
C VAL A 195 -44.68 20.47 -50.08
N ARG A 196 -44.97 20.94 -51.31
CA ARG A 196 -44.70 20.19 -52.55
C ARG A 196 -43.23 19.85 -52.70
N LEU A 197 -42.33 20.80 -52.48
CA LEU A 197 -40.88 20.59 -52.54
C LEU A 197 -40.40 19.64 -51.45
N ARG A 198 -41.02 19.66 -50.25
CA ARG A 198 -40.72 18.69 -49.20
C ARG A 198 -41.15 17.29 -49.58
N ILE A 199 -42.32 17.14 -50.22
CA ILE A 199 -42.82 15.87 -50.76
C ILE A 199 -41.91 15.38 -51.89
N ILE A 200 -41.55 16.25 -52.84
CA ILE A 200 -40.62 15.93 -53.93
C ILE A 200 -39.27 15.52 -53.36
N ARG A 201 -38.76 16.21 -52.34
CA ARG A 201 -37.50 15.85 -51.67
C ARG A 201 -37.58 14.47 -51.01
N SER A 202 -38.68 14.16 -50.31
CA SER A 202 -38.84 12.82 -49.73
C SER A 202 -38.94 11.73 -50.81
N GLN A 203 -39.61 12.01 -51.93
CA GLN A 203 -39.68 11.09 -53.06
C GLN A 203 -38.30 10.89 -53.70
N GLN A 204 -37.52 11.96 -53.88
CA GLN A 204 -36.16 11.89 -54.41
C GLN A 204 -35.23 11.12 -53.47
N LEU A 205 -35.35 11.29 -52.15
CA LEU A 205 -34.57 10.52 -51.19
C LEU A 205 -34.92 9.03 -51.26
N GLN A 206 -36.20 8.68 -51.32
CA GLN A 206 -36.64 7.29 -51.50
C GLN A 206 -36.16 6.71 -52.84
N GLN A 207 -36.17 7.50 -53.91
CA GLN A 207 -35.62 7.08 -55.21
C GLN A 207 -34.11 6.86 -55.14
N ILE A 208 -33.37 7.73 -54.45
CA ILE A 208 -31.92 7.57 -54.24
C ILE A 208 -31.63 6.32 -53.42
N GLU A 209 -32.39 6.06 -52.36
CA GLU A 209 -32.27 4.85 -51.55
C GLU A 209 -32.56 3.60 -52.39
N ALA A 210 -33.67 3.55 -53.12
CA ALA A 210 -34.01 2.45 -54.02
C ALA A 210 -32.94 2.21 -55.09
N LEU A 211 -32.42 3.27 -55.71
CA LEU A 211 -31.32 3.17 -56.67
C LEU A 211 -30.02 2.69 -56.01
N SER A 212 -29.76 3.10 -54.77
CA SER A 212 -28.58 2.64 -54.04
C SER A 212 -28.66 1.15 -53.70
N GLU A 213 -29.85 0.67 -53.30
CA GLU A 213 -30.13 -0.75 -53.08
C GLU A 213 -30.05 -1.54 -54.38
N GLU A 214 -30.57 -1.00 -55.47
CA GLU A 214 -30.46 -1.59 -56.80
C GLU A 214 -28.99 -1.70 -57.21
N ILE A 215 -28.22 -0.62 -57.12
CA ILE A 215 -26.76 -0.61 -57.40
C ILE A 215 -26.05 -1.64 -56.52
N ASN A 216 -26.38 -1.74 -55.23
CA ASN A 216 -25.79 -2.74 -54.34
C ASN A 216 -26.19 -4.16 -54.74
N SER A 217 -27.44 -4.40 -55.13
CA SER A 217 -27.93 -5.70 -55.61
C SER A 217 -27.31 -6.11 -56.95
N LEU A 218 -27.03 -5.13 -57.83
CA LEU A 218 -26.36 -5.32 -59.11
C LEU A 218 -24.86 -5.54 -58.91
N ARG A 219 -24.23 -4.86 -57.94
CA ARG A 219 -22.83 -5.08 -57.53
C ARG A 219 -22.61 -6.49 -56.94
N LEU A 220 -23.63 -7.07 -56.32
CA LEU A 220 -23.55 -8.38 -55.65
C LEU A 220 -23.96 -9.57 -56.53
N LYS A 221 -24.20 -9.38 -57.84
CA LYS A 221 -24.40 -10.49 -58.78
C LYS A 221 -23.19 -10.66 -59.71
N PRO A 222 -22.39 -11.72 -59.50
CA PRO A 222 -22.12 -12.64 -60.60
C PRO A 222 -22.44 -14.09 -60.19
N LEU A 223 -23.31 -14.72 -61.01
CA LEU A 223 -23.33 -16.14 -61.36
C LEU A 223 -23.05 -17.15 -60.22
N SER A 224 -24.11 -17.59 -59.53
CA SER A 224 -24.55 -19.00 -59.50
C SER A 224 -25.59 -19.26 -58.40
N GLN A 225 -26.79 -19.59 -58.86
CA GLN A 225 -27.80 -20.51 -58.31
C GLN A 225 -27.90 -20.78 -56.78
N ALA A 226 -29.11 -20.47 -56.30
CA ALA A 226 -30.09 -21.37 -55.67
C ALA A 226 -29.85 -21.90 -54.24
N SER A 227 -30.67 -21.40 -53.31
CA SER A 227 -31.74 -22.13 -52.55
C SER A 227 -31.99 -21.39 -51.22
N GLN A 228 -33.10 -20.65 -51.13
CA GLN A 228 -34.35 -20.95 -50.40
C GLN A 228 -34.39 -20.48 -48.92
N PRO A 229 -35.58 -20.16 -48.36
CA PRO A 229 -35.83 -18.97 -47.53
C PRO A 229 -36.26 -19.30 -46.06
N PRO A 230 -36.68 -18.33 -45.21
CA PRO A 230 -36.59 -18.36 -43.74
C PRO A 230 -37.91 -18.74 -43.03
N PRO A 231 -37.96 -18.75 -41.68
CA PRO A 231 -39.20 -18.53 -40.93
C PRO A 231 -39.26 -17.16 -40.24
N PHE A 232 -40.41 -16.53 -40.48
CA PHE A 232 -40.98 -15.32 -39.89
C PHE A 232 -41.45 -15.58 -38.45
N GLU A 233 -41.29 -14.62 -37.54
CA GLU A 233 -42.26 -14.36 -36.45
C GLU A 233 -42.37 -12.85 -36.17
N LEU A 234 -43.62 -12.36 -36.10
CA LEU A 234 -44.00 -10.96 -35.83
C LEU A 234 -43.90 -10.62 -34.33
N PRO A 235 -43.76 -9.32 -33.97
CA PRO A 235 -44.27 -8.81 -32.71
C PRO A 235 -45.56 -8.00 -32.91
N SER A 236 -46.54 -8.34 -32.07
CA SER A 236 -47.78 -7.64 -31.79
C SER A 236 -47.55 -6.34 -31.02
N VAL A 237 -48.36 -5.34 -31.36
CA VAL A 237 -48.61 -4.11 -30.63
C VAL A 237 -49.25 -4.45 -29.26
N GLU A 238 -48.80 -3.81 -28.17
CA GLU A 238 -49.70 -3.31 -27.11
C GLU A 238 -49.01 -2.40 -26.07
N SER A 239 -49.60 -1.20 -25.97
CA SER A 239 -49.75 -0.27 -24.85
C SER A 239 -48.72 -0.12 -23.72
N GLU A 240 -48.21 1.11 -23.68
CA GLU A 240 -47.84 1.92 -22.53
C GLU A 240 -48.70 1.67 -21.27
N ARG A 241 -48.03 1.32 -20.16
CA ARG A 241 -48.46 1.72 -18.81
C ARG A 241 -47.26 2.14 -17.98
N SER A 242 -47.34 3.37 -17.50
CA SER A 242 -46.44 4.03 -16.56
C SER A 242 -46.48 3.34 -15.19
N GLN A 243 -45.31 2.99 -14.65
CA GLN A 243 -45.12 2.63 -13.24
C GLN A 243 -44.28 3.72 -12.57
N ILE A 244 -44.95 4.49 -11.71
CA ILE A 244 -44.36 5.48 -10.81
C ILE A 244 -43.75 4.73 -9.63
N TYR A 245 -42.43 4.80 -9.45
CA TYR A 245 -41.76 4.40 -8.21
C TYR A 245 -41.51 5.64 -7.36
N LEU A 246 -42.30 5.82 -6.30
CA LEU A 246 -42.05 6.77 -5.23
C LEU A 246 -41.07 6.14 -4.23
N SER A 247 -39.83 6.61 -4.22
CA SER A 247 -38.85 6.28 -3.19
C SER A 247 -39.15 7.04 -1.91
N MET A 248 -39.46 6.32 -0.83
CA MET A 248 -39.58 6.87 0.53
C MET A 248 -38.22 6.82 1.25
N LEU A 249 -37.79 7.96 1.77
CA LEU A 249 -36.64 8.11 2.68
C LEU A 249 -36.94 7.49 4.06
N PRO A 250 -35.98 6.79 4.70
CA PRO A 250 -36.19 6.29 6.06
C PRO A 250 -36.04 7.41 7.09
N ARG A 251 -36.97 7.40 8.06
CA ARG A 251 -37.04 8.33 9.19
C ARG A 251 -35.99 7.99 10.24
N THR A 252 -35.45 9.05 10.83
CA THR A 252 -34.55 9.07 11.98
C THR A 252 -35.18 8.42 13.22
N THR A 253 -34.42 7.56 13.91
CA THR A 253 -34.79 6.99 15.21
C THR A 253 -34.18 7.78 16.36
N LEU A 254 -35.04 8.11 17.33
CA LEU A 254 -34.77 8.89 18.54
C LEU A 254 -33.80 8.19 19.51
N LEU A 255 -32.92 8.98 20.11
CA LEU A 255 -32.05 8.61 21.24
C LEU A 255 -32.85 8.61 22.56
N GLN A 256 -32.67 7.58 23.39
CA GLN A 256 -33.07 7.60 24.80
C GLN A 256 -31.88 7.89 25.72
N PRO A 257 -32.08 8.55 26.88
CA PRO A 257 -31.02 8.89 27.82
C PRO A 257 -30.69 7.71 28.76
N LYS A 258 -29.40 7.39 28.91
CA LYS A 258 -28.90 6.49 29.97
C LYS A 258 -28.60 7.28 31.24
N LYS A 259 -29.07 6.75 32.38
CA LYS A 259 -28.82 7.26 33.74
C LYS A 259 -27.39 6.92 34.18
N TYR A 260 -26.68 7.89 34.76
CA TYR A 260 -25.36 7.72 35.37
C TYR A 260 -25.48 7.16 36.80
N PHE A 261 -24.63 6.20 37.15
CA PHE A 261 -24.16 5.98 38.52
C PHE A 261 -22.64 6.21 38.57
N PRO A 262 -22.11 6.79 39.66
CA PRO A 262 -20.73 7.25 39.75
C PRO A 262 -19.83 6.11 40.22
N ILE A 263 -18.66 5.95 39.60
CA ILE A 263 -17.54 5.27 40.23
C ILE A 263 -16.42 6.29 40.36
N THR A 264 -16.03 6.51 41.60
CA THR A 264 -14.97 7.39 42.10
C THR A 264 -13.62 7.18 41.38
N PRO A 265 -12.87 8.27 41.10
CA PRO A 265 -11.51 8.18 40.59
C PRO A 265 -10.51 8.02 41.75
N LEU A 266 -9.79 6.90 41.79
CA LEU A 266 -8.63 6.71 42.66
C LEU A 266 -7.46 6.21 41.81
N ALA A 267 -6.73 7.17 41.23
CA ALA A 267 -5.30 7.15 40.93
C ALA A 267 -5.02 8.25 39.90
N SER A 268 -4.78 9.48 40.36
CA SER A 268 -4.30 10.57 39.53
C SER A 268 -2.83 10.33 39.15
N GLN A 269 -2.58 9.50 38.15
CA GLN A 269 -1.49 9.76 37.23
C GLN A 269 -2.07 10.67 36.15
N THR A 270 -1.55 11.90 36.07
CA THR A 270 -1.96 12.89 35.08
C THR A 270 -1.71 12.35 33.67
N GLN A 271 -2.70 11.65 33.13
CA GLN A 271 -2.86 11.53 31.69
C GLN A 271 -3.05 12.96 31.20
N LEU A 272 -2.09 13.47 30.43
CA LEU A 272 -2.35 14.64 29.60
C LEU A 272 -3.49 14.24 28.68
N ILE A 273 -4.68 14.72 29.02
CA ILE A 273 -5.93 14.50 28.31
C ILE A 273 -5.64 14.74 26.83
N SER A 274 -5.79 13.70 26.00
CA SER A 274 -5.57 13.76 24.55
C SER A 274 -6.47 14.78 23.84
N ASP A 275 -7.47 15.31 24.56
CA ASP A 275 -8.47 16.27 24.08
C ASP A 275 -8.17 17.72 24.52
N VAL A 276 -6.90 18.09 24.77
CA VAL A 276 -6.58 19.52 24.80
C VAL A 276 -6.60 20.06 23.37
N ASN A 277 -7.75 20.64 23.02
CA ASN A 277 -7.97 21.32 21.76
C ASN A 277 -6.89 22.39 21.54
N ILE A 278 -6.23 22.39 20.38
CA ILE A 278 -5.13 23.32 20.04
C ILE A 278 -5.58 24.77 20.21
N THR A 279 -6.86 25.05 19.94
CA THR A 279 -7.48 26.36 20.17
C THR A 279 -7.46 26.78 21.64
N LYS A 280 -7.66 25.86 22.58
CA LYS A 280 -7.56 26.15 24.02
C LYS A 280 -6.12 26.46 24.43
N LEU A 281 -5.14 25.67 23.96
CA LEU A 281 -3.73 25.94 24.21
C LEU A 281 -3.27 27.27 23.60
N LEU A 282 -3.77 27.61 22.42
CA LEU A 282 -3.52 28.91 21.78
C LEU A 282 -4.05 30.05 22.64
N TYR A 283 -5.30 29.95 23.11
CA TYR A 283 -5.87 30.97 23.99
C TYR A 283 -5.17 31.04 25.35
N ASP A 284 -4.77 29.91 25.93
CA ASP A 284 -3.99 29.87 27.17
C ASP A 284 -2.60 30.52 26.98
N CYS A 285 -1.97 30.35 25.81
CA CYS A 285 -0.71 31.02 25.46
C CYS A 285 -0.90 32.54 25.32
N LEU A 286 -1.95 32.99 24.62
CA LEU A 286 -2.23 34.41 24.44
C LEU A 286 -2.61 35.09 25.75
N ASP A 287 -3.43 34.42 26.57
CA ASP A 287 -3.81 34.90 27.90
C ASP A 287 -2.57 34.96 28.83
N ALA A 288 -1.64 34.00 28.72
CA ALA A 288 -0.37 34.02 29.46
C ALA A 288 0.59 35.14 28.99
N MET A 289 0.53 35.51 27.71
CA MET A 289 1.27 36.65 27.13
C MET A 289 0.55 38.00 27.29
N ARG A 290 -0.70 38.01 27.81
CA ARG A 290 -1.58 39.18 27.90
C ARG A 290 -1.88 39.83 26.56
N VAL A 291 -2.03 39.00 25.52
CA VAL A 291 -2.30 39.40 24.14
C VAL A 291 -3.76 39.11 23.79
N THR A 292 -4.33 39.87 22.86
CA THR A 292 -5.68 39.68 22.34
C THR A 292 -5.85 38.34 21.64
N ARG A 293 -7.01 37.70 21.85
CA ARG A 293 -7.34 36.39 21.27
C ARG A 293 -7.51 36.40 19.75
N ASP A 294 -7.69 37.58 19.16
CA ASP A 294 -7.85 37.79 17.72
C ASP A 294 -6.58 37.47 16.93
N ASP A 295 -5.41 37.45 17.59
CA ASP A 295 -4.12 37.19 16.96
C ASP A 295 -3.71 35.71 17.02
N ALA A 296 -4.61 34.81 17.45
CA ALA A 296 -4.35 33.37 17.54
C ALA A 296 -3.88 32.77 16.21
N ASP A 297 -4.48 33.17 15.09
CA ASP A 297 -4.10 32.68 13.77
C ASP A 297 -2.70 33.14 13.35
N GLN A 298 -2.27 34.32 13.79
CA GLN A 298 -0.93 34.84 13.50
C GLN A 298 0.11 34.13 14.35
N LEU A 299 -0.20 33.80 15.61
CA LEU A 299 0.68 33.04 16.49
C LEU A 299 0.87 31.61 15.98
N LEU A 300 -0.22 30.99 15.53
CA LEU A 300 -0.20 29.65 14.97
C LEU A 300 0.66 29.63 13.70
N LYS A 301 0.49 30.61 12.79
CA LYS A 301 1.31 30.77 11.58
C LYS A 301 2.79 30.95 11.89
N ASP A 302 3.12 31.90 12.78
CA ASP A 302 4.49 32.18 13.19
C ASP A 302 5.17 30.94 13.80
N LEU A 303 4.44 30.12 14.55
CA LEU A 303 4.96 28.90 15.16
C LEU A 303 5.06 27.75 14.15
N THR A 304 4.11 27.63 13.21
CA THR A 304 4.20 26.64 12.12
C THR A 304 5.31 26.93 11.12
N ASP A 305 5.67 28.20 10.92
CA ASP A 305 6.75 28.58 10.01
C ASP A 305 8.14 28.22 10.59
N GLU A 306 8.29 28.25 11.91
CA GLU A 306 9.53 27.90 12.62
C GLU A 306 9.62 26.40 12.98
N LEU A 307 8.52 25.66 12.87
CA LEU A 307 8.40 24.22 13.18
C LEU A 307 9.33 23.32 12.32
N PRO A 308 9.49 23.56 11.01
CA PRO A 308 10.45 22.84 10.16
C PRO A 308 11.90 22.96 10.65
N ASP A 309 12.28 24.11 11.20
CA ASP A 309 13.64 24.36 11.72
C ASP A 309 13.89 23.57 13.03
N VAL A 310 12.84 23.38 13.85
CA VAL A 310 12.90 22.55 15.05
C VAL A 310 12.95 21.06 14.69
N LEU A 311 12.15 20.62 13.72
CA LEU A 311 12.08 19.23 13.26
C LEU A 311 13.37 18.79 12.53
N SER A 312 13.96 19.70 11.74
CA SER A 312 15.26 19.48 11.09
C SER A 312 16.44 19.55 12.07
N GLY A 313 16.22 20.14 13.27
CA GLY A 313 17.22 20.30 14.31
C GLY A 313 18.20 21.46 14.07
N MET A 314 17.88 22.40 13.17
CA MET A 314 18.66 23.61 12.93
C MET A 314 18.57 24.61 14.08
N LYS A 315 17.41 24.66 14.76
CA LYS A 315 17.19 25.47 15.97
C LYS A 315 16.73 24.58 17.11
N SER A 316 17.15 24.90 18.33
CA SER A 316 16.62 24.19 19.50
C SER A 316 15.17 24.63 19.79
N ARG A 317 14.37 23.72 20.37
CA ARG A 317 12.99 24.05 20.80
C ARG A 317 12.92 25.33 21.65
N PHE A 318 13.94 25.53 22.49
CA PHE A 318 14.03 26.67 23.39
C PHE A 318 14.38 27.97 22.66
N GLU A 319 15.22 27.92 21.62
CA GLU A 319 15.55 29.09 20.79
C GLU A 319 14.34 29.59 20.00
N VAL A 320 13.52 28.68 19.47
CA VAL A 320 12.30 29.05 18.73
C VAL A 320 11.25 29.66 19.65
N ILE A 321 11.06 29.10 20.85
CA ILE A 321 10.13 29.69 21.83
C ILE A 321 10.67 31.05 22.32
N ASP A 322 11.98 31.18 22.56
CA ASP A 322 12.61 32.45 22.96
C ASP A 322 12.49 33.53 21.87
N SER A 323 12.69 33.18 20.60
CA SER A 323 12.53 34.12 19.48
C SER A 323 11.08 34.56 19.30
N LEU A 324 10.11 33.64 19.41
CA LEU A 324 8.69 33.94 19.30
C LEU A 324 8.20 34.82 20.45
N VAL A 325 8.53 34.51 21.70
CA VAL A 325 8.14 35.33 22.85
C VAL A 325 8.70 36.74 22.73
N ARG A 326 9.98 36.89 22.33
CA ARG A 326 10.58 38.22 22.12
C ARG A 326 9.92 38.99 20.97
N LYS A 327 9.63 38.33 19.84
CA LYS A 327 8.96 38.93 18.68
C LYS A 327 7.56 39.44 19.06
N TRP A 328 6.81 38.66 19.82
CA TRP A 328 5.47 39.01 20.25
C TRP A 328 5.48 40.11 21.31
N LEU A 329 6.37 40.06 22.30
CA LEU A 329 6.51 41.14 23.29
C LEU A 329 6.93 42.48 22.65
N LEU A 330 7.81 42.46 21.65
CA LEU A 330 8.19 43.67 20.90
C LEU A 330 7.02 44.26 20.10
N ARG A 331 6.14 43.41 19.55
CA ARG A 331 4.95 43.87 18.79
C ARG A 331 3.92 44.59 19.65
N TYR A 332 3.73 44.17 20.90
CA TYR A 332 2.77 44.79 21.83
C TYR A 332 3.41 45.81 22.79
N GLY A 333 4.64 46.25 22.52
CA GLY A 333 5.30 47.35 23.24
C GLY A 333 5.81 46.98 24.64
N GLY A 334 6.06 45.70 24.92
CA GLY A 334 6.66 45.23 26.17
C GLY A 334 8.19 45.28 26.16
N ASP A 335 8.81 45.44 27.35
CA ASP A 335 10.27 45.47 27.48
C ASP A 335 10.90 44.09 27.20
N PRO A 336 11.77 43.97 26.18
CA PRO A 336 12.43 42.71 25.82
C PRO A 336 13.51 42.29 26.84
N SER A 337 13.73 43.06 27.91
CA SER A 337 14.65 42.75 29.00
C SER A 337 13.97 41.99 30.15
N HIS A 338 12.64 42.01 30.23
CA HIS A 338 11.85 41.41 31.32
C HIS A 338 11.06 40.17 30.92
N TYR A 339 11.16 39.71 29.67
CA TYR A 339 10.45 38.53 29.17
C TYR A 339 10.76 37.24 29.96
N LYS A 340 11.97 37.11 30.52
CA LYS A 340 12.37 35.98 31.40
C LYS A 340 11.54 35.86 32.68
N LYS A 341 10.80 36.90 33.07
CA LYS A 341 9.87 36.87 34.22
C LYS A 341 8.52 36.24 33.87
N GLN A 342 8.20 36.05 32.59
CA GLN A 342 6.95 35.45 32.11
C GLN A 342 7.13 33.94 31.85
N THR A 343 7.60 33.19 32.84
CA THR A 343 7.83 31.73 32.73
C THR A 343 6.58 30.97 32.29
N ARG A 344 5.40 31.43 32.70
CA ARG A 344 4.11 30.84 32.30
C ARG A 344 3.84 30.91 30.80
N ALA A 345 4.24 32.00 30.13
CA ALA A 345 4.07 32.14 28.68
C ALA A 345 5.03 31.22 27.91
N PHE A 346 6.25 31.05 28.43
CA PHE A 346 7.21 30.07 27.91
C PHE A 346 6.69 28.65 28.04
N ASP A 347 6.20 28.28 29.22
CA ASP A 347 5.70 26.94 29.48
C ASP A 347 4.48 26.64 28.61
N ALA A 348 3.55 27.60 28.48
CA ALA A 348 2.38 27.46 27.62
C ALA A 348 2.78 27.28 26.15
N LEU A 349 3.66 28.13 25.61
CA LEU A 349 4.16 28.00 24.23
C LEU A 349 4.97 26.72 24.00
N ALA A 350 5.72 26.26 25.01
CA ALA A 350 6.41 24.98 24.97
C ALA A 350 5.42 23.81 24.85
N THR A 351 4.35 23.82 25.66
CA THR A 351 3.31 22.78 25.57
C THR A 351 2.60 22.77 24.23
N LEU A 352 2.36 23.95 23.65
CA LEU A 352 1.75 24.11 22.33
C LEU A 352 2.70 23.59 21.24
N ALA A 353 3.97 23.99 21.27
CA ALA A 353 4.98 23.53 20.32
C ALA A 353 5.17 22.01 20.39
N ASP A 354 5.27 21.42 21.59
CA ASP A 354 5.39 19.98 21.77
C ASP A 354 4.16 19.22 21.23
N ARG A 355 2.95 19.78 21.38
CA ARG A 355 1.73 19.19 20.83
C ARG A 355 1.70 19.23 19.30
N LEU A 356 2.11 20.35 18.69
CA LEU A 356 2.18 20.48 17.24
C LEU A 356 3.29 19.61 16.63
N ILE A 357 4.46 19.55 17.26
CA ILE A 357 5.55 18.64 16.87
C ILE A 357 5.05 17.20 16.88
N LYS A 358 4.36 16.80 17.96
CA LYS A 358 3.79 15.45 18.08
C LYS A 358 2.75 15.16 16.99
N GLN A 359 1.86 16.11 16.71
CA GLN A 359 0.85 15.97 15.66
C GLN A 359 1.47 15.88 14.25
N HIS A 360 2.52 16.66 13.96
CA HIS A 360 3.23 16.57 12.69
C HIS A 360 3.99 15.25 12.53
N VAL A 361 4.56 14.72 13.62
CA VAL A 361 5.18 13.39 13.62
C VAL A 361 4.12 12.31 13.39
N GLU A 362 2.99 12.37 14.09
CA GLU A 362 1.87 11.42 13.95
C GLU A 362 1.28 11.44 12.53
N ALA A 363 1.10 12.63 11.93
CA ALA A 363 0.61 12.76 10.55
C ALA A 363 1.58 12.21 9.49
N MET A 364 2.89 12.26 9.76
CA MET A 364 3.92 11.75 8.84
C MET A 364 4.18 10.24 9.02
N GLU A 365 3.95 9.70 10.22
CA GLU A 365 4.10 8.26 10.51
C GLU A 365 2.86 7.44 10.08
N GLY A 366 1.76 8.09 9.66
CA GLY A 366 0.62 7.44 9.00
C GLY A 366 -0.17 6.45 9.87
N THR A 367 0.02 6.46 11.18
CA THR A 367 -0.66 5.55 12.10
C THR A 367 -1.92 6.22 12.63
N GLU A 368 -3.09 5.63 12.36
CA GLU A 368 -4.34 6.11 12.93
C GLU A 368 -4.26 6.05 14.46
N SER A 369 -4.26 7.21 15.12
CA SER A 369 -4.13 7.35 16.56
C SER A 369 -5.13 6.49 17.37
N LYS A 370 -6.26 6.12 16.76
CA LYS A 370 -7.28 5.22 17.32
C LYS A 370 -6.85 3.76 17.35
N SER A 371 -6.13 3.26 16.34
CA SER A 371 -5.64 1.88 16.34
C SER A 371 -4.54 1.69 17.38
N LEU A 372 -3.61 2.65 17.51
CA LEU A 372 -2.57 2.61 18.55
C LEU A 372 -3.12 2.78 19.97
N ALA A 373 -4.18 3.57 20.16
CA ALA A 373 -4.86 3.69 21.45
C ALA A 373 -5.61 2.40 21.81
N ALA A 374 -6.29 1.79 20.83
CA ALA A 374 -6.88 0.47 20.98
C ALA A 374 -5.79 -0.54 21.35
N ILE A 375 -4.72 -0.67 20.55
CA ILE A 375 -3.59 -1.60 20.77
C ILE A 375 -2.95 -1.42 22.15
N LYS A 376 -2.71 -0.18 22.60
CA LYS A 376 -2.16 0.06 23.96
C LYS A 376 -3.13 -0.34 25.06
N SER A 377 -4.43 -0.07 24.88
CA SER A 377 -5.45 -0.55 25.82
C SER A 377 -5.57 -2.09 25.80
N LEU A 378 -5.32 -2.74 24.66
CA LEU A 378 -5.24 -4.20 24.56
C LEU A 378 -4.02 -4.72 25.31
N GLU A 379 -2.84 -4.13 25.11
CA GLU A 379 -1.61 -4.52 25.80
C GLU A 379 -1.71 -4.35 27.32
N GLU A 380 -2.39 -3.30 27.80
CA GLU A 380 -2.61 -3.07 29.23
C GLU A 380 -3.63 -4.06 29.81
N ALA A 381 -4.76 -4.30 29.14
CA ALA A 381 -5.77 -5.28 29.58
C ALA A 381 -5.24 -6.73 29.53
N LEU A 382 -4.41 -7.06 28.54
CA LEU A 382 -3.84 -8.40 28.37
C LEU A 382 -2.67 -8.67 29.33
N LYS A 383 -1.93 -7.64 29.77
CA LYS A 383 -0.91 -7.77 30.83
C LYS A 383 -1.50 -8.24 32.16
N GLU A 384 -2.71 -7.79 32.51
CA GLU A 384 -3.39 -8.25 33.73
C GLU A 384 -3.85 -9.72 33.65
N ILE A 385 -4.02 -10.24 32.44
CA ILE A 385 -4.45 -11.62 32.17
C ILE A 385 -3.24 -12.55 31.97
N SER A 386 -2.09 -12.03 31.52
CA SER A 386 -0.87 -12.81 31.29
C SER A 386 -0.19 -13.33 32.56
N ASP A 387 -0.44 -12.70 33.70
CA ASP A 387 0.21 -13.05 34.97
C ASP A 387 -0.38 -14.30 35.67
N LYS A 388 -1.51 -14.84 35.16
CA LYS A 388 -2.17 -16.01 35.76
C LYS A 388 -1.68 -17.31 35.13
N LYS A 389 -1.25 -18.28 35.96
CA LYS A 389 -0.71 -19.62 35.59
C LYS A 389 -1.72 -20.57 34.90
N GLN A 390 -2.76 -20.05 34.27
CA GLN A 390 -3.85 -20.81 33.66
C GLN A 390 -3.46 -21.37 32.28
N SER A 391 -4.19 -22.39 31.84
CA SER A 391 -4.02 -23.01 30.53
C SER A 391 -4.56 -22.09 29.41
N LEU A 392 -4.12 -22.27 28.15
CA LEU A 392 -4.47 -21.33 27.07
C LEU A 392 -5.98 -21.25 26.80
N HIS A 393 -6.70 -22.38 26.91
CA HIS A 393 -8.15 -22.39 26.69
C HIS A 393 -8.90 -21.54 27.74
N GLU A 394 -8.47 -21.58 29.00
CA GLU A 394 -9.04 -20.75 30.09
C GLU A 394 -8.65 -19.26 29.98
N ARG A 395 -7.58 -18.92 29.24
CA ARG A 395 -7.11 -17.53 29.07
C ARG A 395 -7.76 -16.82 27.89
N LEU A 396 -8.11 -17.57 26.84
CA LEU A 396 -8.58 -17.01 25.58
C LEU A 396 -9.99 -16.40 25.70
N GLY A 397 -10.89 -17.05 26.41
CA GLY A 397 -12.25 -16.54 26.68
C GLY A 397 -12.26 -15.18 27.41
N PRO A 398 -11.62 -15.06 28.58
CA PRO A 398 -11.52 -13.80 29.32
C PRO A 398 -10.76 -12.70 28.57
N ALA A 399 -9.72 -13.05 27.81
CA ALA A 399 -8.98 -12.12 26.97
C ALA A 399 -9.86 -11.54 25.86
N LEU A 400 -10.58 -12.39 25.12
CA LEU A 400 -11.54 -11.94 24.12
C LEU A 400 -12.68 -11.15 24.75
N ALA A 401 -13.21 -11.56 25.89
CA ALA A 401 -14.25 -10.81 26.59
C ALA A 401 -13.79 -9.39 26.99
N ALA A 402 -12.58 -9.25 27.54
CA ALA A 402 -12.00 -7.96 27.86
C ALA A 402 -11.84 -7.06 26.62
N LEU A 403 -11.49 -7.64 25.47
CA LEU A 403 -11.38 -6.94 24.20
C LEU A 403 -12.73 -6.49 23.64
N LEU A 404 -13.73 -7.36 23.74
CA LEU A 404 -15.11 -7.08 23.32
C LEU A 404 -15.75 -5.96 24.18
N HIS A 405 -15.28 -5.76 25.42
CA HIS A 405 -15.69 -4.65 26.28
C HIS A 405 -14.97 -3.32 25.99
N THR A 406 -13.72 -3.35 25.50
CA THR A 406 -12.92 -2.15 25.22
C THR A 406 -13.04 -1.65 23.79
N THR A 407 -13.40 -2.51 22.84
CA THR A 407 -13.39 -2.20 21.40
C THR A 407 -14.67 -2.61 20.69
N HIS A 408 -15.07 -1.84 19.67
CA HIS A 408 -16.27 -2.12 18.88
C HIS A 408 -16.02 -3.33 17.96
N MET A 409 -16.98 -4.28 17.85
CA MET A 409 -16.86 -5.58 17.14
C MET A 409 -16.23 -5.49 15.75
N SER A 410 -16.49 -4.41 15.01
CA SER A 410 -16.00 -4.19 13.65
C SER A 410 -14.48 -4.00 13.55
N TYR A 411 -13.82 -3.57 14.62
CA TYR A 411 -12.36 -3.35 14.66
C TYR A 411 -11.60 -4.56 15.20
N LEU A 412 -12.29 -5.54 15.77
CA LEU A 412 -11.69 -6.76 16.30
C LEU A 412 -11.45 -7.81 15.21
N ALA A 413 -12.27 -7.82 14.17
CA ALA A 413 -12.11 -8.76 13.05
C ALA A 413 -10.89 -8.47 12.15
N THR A 414 -10.12 -7.41 12.45
CA THR A 414 -8.92 -7.03 11.70
C THR A 414 -7.72 -7.91 12.08
N GLU A 415 -7.03 -8.43 11.06
CA GLU A 415 -5.88 -9.35 11.18
C GLU A 415 -4.75 -8.79 12.07
N GLU A 416 -4.50 -7.48 12.03
CA GLU A 416 -3.50 -6.79 12.85
C GLU A 416 -3.82 -6.84 14.35
N THR A 417 -5.09 -6.65 14.73
CA THR A 417 -5.50 -6.69 16.14
C THR A 417 -5.46 -8.11 16.71
N MET A 418 -5.80 -9.10 15.88
CA MET A 418 -5.78 -10.51 16.25
C MET A 418 -4.35 -11.05 16.36
N THR A 419 -3.45 -10.65 15.46
CA THR A 419 -2.03 -11.01 15.57
C THR A 419 -1.36 -10.42 16.81
N SER A 420 -1.69 -9.18 17.20
CA SER A 420 -1.21 -8.58 18.46
C SER A 420 -1.77 -9.26 19.71
N LEU A 421 -3.06 -9.62 19.71
CA LEU A 421 -3.69 -10.41 20.78
C LEU A 421 -2.94 -11.72 20.97
N VAL A 422 -2.73 -12.45 19.87
CA VAL A 422 -2.03 -13.73 19.89
C VAL A 422 -0.59 -13.54 20.37
N ASN A 423 0.17 -12.58 19.84
CA ASN A 423 1.54 -12.31 20.28
C ASN A 423 1.64 -11.96 21.77
N SER A 424 0.61 -11.32 22.33
CA SER A 424 0.53 -11.03 23.77
C SER A 424 0.18 -12.28 24.60
N LEU A 425 -0.68 -13.16 24.11
CA LEU A 425 -0.93 -14.48 24.73
C LEU A 425 0.32 -15.37 24.70
N MET A 426 1.17 -15.20 23.68
CA MET A 426 2.45 -15.91 23.45
C MET A 426 3.60 -15.40 24.33
N ALA A 427 3.46 -14.28 25.04
CA ALA A 427 4.57 -13.59 25.73
C ALA A 427 5.10 -14.28 27.02
N GLY A 428 4.99 -15.61 27.13
CA GLY A 428 5.57 -16.40 28.23
C GLY A 428 6.30 -17.65 27.71
N ASP A 429 7.24 -18.18 28.50
CA ASP A 429 8.18 -19.28 28.18
C ASP A 429 7.54 -20.67 27.86
N ARG A 430 6.27 -20.74 27.46
CA ARG A 430 5.57 -21.99 27.13
C ARG A 430 5.39 -22.10 25.62
N GLN A 431 6.15 -23.00 24.99
CA GLN A 431 5.96 -23.39 23.60
C GLN A 431 4.63 -24.14 23.45
N PHE A 432 3.75 -23.67 22.56
CA PHE A 432 2.51 -24.37 22.25
C PHE A 432 2.78 -25.54 21.31
N THR A 433 2.23 -26.71 21.63
CA THR A 433 2.18 -27.86 20.73
C THR A 433 0.85 -27.85 19.98
N ALA A 434 0.77 -28.42 18.78
CA ALA A 434 -0.48 -28.56 18.02
C ALA A 434 -1.61 -29.18 18.86
N GLU A 435 -1.26 -30.13 19.74
CA GLU A 435 -2.18 -30.77 20.69
C GLU A 435 -2.85 -29.81 21.70
N SER A 436 -2.23 -28.68 22.00
CA SER A 436 -2.78 -27.68 22.93
C SER A 436 -3.81 -26.75 22.27
N ILE A 437 -3.72 -26.56 20.96
CA ILE A 437 -4.68 -25.79 20.16
C ILE A 437 -5.90 -26.66 19.80
N ASP A 438 -5.68 -27.93 19.49
CA ASP A 438 -6.78 -28.86 19.16
C ASP A 438 -7.66 -29.22 20.36
N ARG A 439 -7.19 -28.94 21.59
CA ARG A 439 -8.00 -29.04 22.82
C ARG A 439 -8.95 -27.85 23.03
N ILE A 440 -8.84 -26.77 22.25
CA ILE A 440 -9.72 -25.60 22.37
C ILE A 440 -11.05 -25.93 21.69
N GLN A 441 -12.11 -26.12 22.48
CA GLN A 441 -13.47 -26.23 21.96
C GLN A 441 -14.07 -24.83 21.81
N LEU A 442 -14.57 -24.52 20.61
CA LEU A 442 -15.20 -23.22 20.30
C LEU A 442 -16.37 -22.91 21.25
N THR A 443 -17.13 -23.93 21.63
CA THR A 443 -18.30 -23.81 22.51
C THR A 443 -17.95 -23.36 23.92
N ASP A 444 -16.83 -23.83 24.46
CA ASP A 444 -16.42 -23.54 25.84
C ASP A 444 -15.95 -22.08 25.95
N VAL A 445 -15.17 -21.62 24.97
CA VAL A 445 -14.69 -20.23 24.89
C VAL A 445 -15.86 -19.24 24.69
N VAL A 446 -16.85 -19.60 23.87
CA VAL A 446 -18.05 -18.75 23.67
C VAL A 446 -18.88 -18.65 24.95
N ASN A 447 -18.95 -19.72 25.74
CA ASN A 447 -19.62 -19.70 27.04
C ASN A 447 -18.85 -18.85 28.04
N ASP A 448 -17.52 -18.95 28.09
CA ASP A 448 -16.67 -18.09 28.94
C ASP A 448 -16.86 -16.60 28.60
N ILE A 449 -16.98 -16.26 27.32
CA ILE A 449 -17.21 -14.87 26.87
C ILE A 449 -18.60 -14.36 27.33
N LYS A 450 -19.62 -15.22 27.29
CA LYS A 450 -20.97 -14.90 27.77
C LYS A 450 -21.02 -14.75 29.27
N ASP A 451 -20.32 -15.62 30.00
CA ASP A 451 -20.22 -15.57 31.46
C ASP A 451 -19.49 -14.29 31.92
N CYS A 452 -18.63 -13.73 31.07
CA CYS A 452 -18.00 -12.41 31.24
C CYS A 452 -18.89 -11.21 30.85
N GLY A 453 -20.17 -11.43 30.52
CA GLY A 453 -21.18 -10.38 30.35
C GLY A 453 -21.24 -9.70 28.96
N VAL A 454 -20.63 -10.27 27.92
CA VAL A 454 -20.69 -9.73 26.56
C VAL A 454 -22.00 -10.17 25.88
N GLN A 455 -22.85 -9.20 25.51
CA GLN A 455 -24.10 -9.45 24.76
C GLN A 455 -23.87 -9.20 23.26
N ALA A 456 -23.40 -10.23 22.56
CA ALA A 456 -23.25 -10.23 21.10
C ALA A 456 -24.00 -11.44 20.49
N PRO A 457 -24.45 -11.37 19.23
CA PRO A 457 -25.09 -12.50 18.57
C PRO A 457 -24.11 -13.68 18.48
N LEU A 458 -24.65 -14.88 18.71
CA LEU A 458 -23.89 -16.14 18.81
C LEU A 458 -23.00 -16.40 17.58
N GLU A 459 -23.53 -16.13 16.39
CA GLU A 459 -22.83 -16.34 15.12
C GLU A 459 -21.58 -15.44 14.96
N GLU A 460 -21.63 -14.21 15.48
CA GLU A 460 -20.50 -13.28 15.41
C GLU A 460 -19.41 -13.63 16.43
N LEU A 461 -19.80 -14.08 17.62
CA LEU A 461 -18.86 -14.58 18.63
C LEU A 461 -18.14 -15.84 18.15
N GLU A 462 -18.87 -16.77 17.55
CA GLU A 462 -18.28 -17.98 16.95
C GLU A 462 -17.31 -17.64 15.82
N ASN A 463 -17.63 -16.64 14.99
CA ASN A 463 -16.74 -16.19 13.93
C ASN A 463 -15.47 -15.53 14.48
N ILE A 464 -15.57 -14.68 15.50
CA ILE A 464 -14.39 -14.03 16.12
C ILE A 464 -13.49 -15.07 16.80
N VAL A 465 -14.08 -16.02 17.54
CA VAL A 465 -13.31 -17.09 18.19
C VAL A 465 -12.67 -18.00 17.14
N ARG A 466 -13.36 -18.32 16.04
CA ARG A 466 -12.79 -19.09 14.92
C ARG A 466 -11.60 -18.37 14.30
N ILE A 467 -11.71 -17.07 14.01
CA ILE A 467 -10.60 -16.26 13.48
C ILE A 467 -9.42 -16.25 14.46
N ALA A 468 -9.66 -16.09 15.76
CA ALA A 468 -8.59 -16.12 16.76
C ALA A 468 -7.89 -17.49 16.84
N VAL A 469 -8.64 -18.60 16.75
CA VAL A 469 -8.08 -19.96 16.73
C VAL A 469 -7.33 -20.23 15.43
N ASP A 470 -7.82 -19.75 14.29
CA ASP A 470 -7.15 -19.86 13.00
C ASP A 470 -5.86 -19.03 12.95
N CYS A 471 -5.83 -17.84 13.56
CA CYS A 471 -4.60 -17.06 13.76
C CYS A 471 -3.61 -17.75 14.71
N LEU A 472 -4.08 -18.45 15.74
CA LEU A 472 -3.21 -19.27 16.59
C LEU A 472 -2.62 -20.47 15.83
N ARG A 473 -3.41 -21.09 14.95
CA ARG A 473 -2.96 -22.17 14.07
C ARG A 473 -1.95 -21.70 13.04
N SER A 474 -2.16 -20.52 12.43
CA SER A 474 -1.24 -19.98 11.43
C SER A 474 0.12 -19.57 12.01
N GLN A 475 0.20 -19.35 13.32
CA GLN A 475 1.47 -19.12 14.02
C GLN A 475 2.23 -20.40 14.40
N LEU A 476 1.60 -21.57 14.33
CA LEU A 476 2.31 -22.85 14.46
C LEU A 476 2.91 -23.25 13.11
N LEU A 477 4.21 -23.01 12.95
CA LEU A 477 4.98 -23.56 11.84
C LEU A 477 4.97 -25.10 11.93
N GLY A 478 4.44 -25.75 10.89
CA GLY A 478 4.54 -27.21 10.78
C GLY A 478 6.01 -27.64 10.76
N PRO A 479 6.38 -28.81 11.30
CA PRO A 479 7.77 -29.27 11.33
C PRO A 479 8.37 -29.46 9.91
N GLU A 480 7.52 -29.64 8.90
CA GLU A 480 7.92 -29.72 7.49
C GLU A 480 8.11 -28.33 6.86
N GLU A 481 7.26 -27.37 7.22
CA GLU A 481 7.34 -25.97 6.76
C GLU A 481 8.52 -25.23 7.40
N ALA A 482 8.80 -25.50 8.68
CA ALA A 482 10.00 -24.99 9.35
C ALA A 482 11.29 -25.50 8.66
N ARG A 483 11.33 -26.79 8.27
CA ARG A 483 12.45 -27.34 7.49
C ARG A 483 12.56 -26.74 6.10
N HIS A 484 11.42 -26.43 5.46
CA HIS A 484 11.42 -25.77 4.16
C HIS A 484 11.90 -24.33 4.26
N LEU A 485 11.47 -23.58 5.29
CA LEU A 485 11.94 -22.23 5.58
C LEU A 485 13.42 -22.21 5.95
N ASP A 486 13.89 -23.16 6.76
CA ASP A 486 15.33 -23.28 7.06
C ASP A 486 16.13 -23.54 5.77
N ALA A 487 15.64 -24.41 4.89
CA ALA A 487 16.26 -24.67 3.59
C ALA A 487 16.18 -23.46 2.63
N GLU A 488 15.13 -22.65 2.70
CA GLU A 488 14.98 -21.41 1.92
C GLU A 488 15.83 -20.28 2.48
N VAL A 489 15.98 -20.17 3.79
CA VAL A 489 16.88 -19.23 4.46
C VAL A 489 18.33 -19.61 4.15
N GLU A 490 18.69 -20.89 4.18
CA GLU A 490 20.00 -21.37 3.72
C GLU A 490 20.25 -21.04 2.23
N LYS A 491 19.23 -21.18 1.37
CA LYS A 491 19.32 -20.76 -0.03
C LYS A 491 19.42 -19.25 -0.18
N ALA A 492 18.68 -18.46 0.58
CA ALA A 492 18.72 -16.99 0.51
C ALA A 492 20.08 -16.46 0.98
N LEU A 493 20.62 -16.99 2.08
CA LEU A 493 21.97 -16.70 2.54
C LEU A 493 23.02 -17.10 1.49
N SER A 494 22.79 -18.19 0.75
CA SER A 494 23.65 -18.56 -0.38
C SER A 494 23.53 -17.58 -1.56
N ILE A 495 22.36 -17.01 -1.84
CA ILE A 495 22.14 -16.04 -2.94
C ILE A 495 22.71 -14.66 -2.58
N GLU A 496 22.59 -14.20 -1.34
CA GLU A 496 23.22 -12.95 -0.88
C GLU A 496 24.75 -13.03 -0.94
N SER A 497 25.32 -14.22 -0.69
CA SER A 497 26.75 -14.46 -0.89
C SER A 497 27.18 -14.37 -2.36
N PHE A 498 26.28 -14.62 -3.31
CA PHE A 498 26.53 -14.42 -4.75
C PHE A 498 26.38 -12.96 -5.20
N ASN A 499 25.51 -12.17 -4.57
CA ASN A 499 25.29 -10.76 -4.94
C ASN A 499 26.34 -9.81 -4.34
N ASN A 500 26.99 -10.15 -3.23
CA ASN A 500 28.11 -9.38 -2.66
C ASN A 500 29.47 -9.65 -3.35
N ILE A 501 29.50 -10.44 -4.43
CA ILE A 501 30.71 -10.75 -5.22
C ILE A 501 30.69 -10.06 -6.61
N LYS A 502 29.70 -9.20 -6.88
CA LYS A 502 29.78 -8.20 -7.96
C LYS A 502 30.04 -6.83 -7.36
#